data_AF-A1TAQ1-F1
#
_entry.id   AF-A1TAQ1-F1
#
_cell.length_a   1.000
_cell.length_b   1.000
_cell.length_c   1.000
_cell.angle_alpha   90.00
_cell.angle_beta   90.00
_cell.angle_gamma   90.00
#
_symmetry.space_group_name_H-M   'P 1'
#
loop_
_entity.id
_entity.type
_entity.pdbx_description
1 polymer ?
#
loop_
_entity_poly.entity_id
_entity_poly.type
_entity_poly.pdbx_seq_one_letter_code
_entity_poly.pdbx_strand_id
1 'polypeptide(L)'
;MKKHAIGIIGAASLLAAVAIGTANPAAADTWEMPDVEGKVLQSAWDAVVAATDGALVPETATAEGPPFEQINLTNWEVCSQSPSAGEEVSEDSPPELEVARPNGC
;
A
#
# COMPACT_ATOMS: atom_id res chain seq x y z
N MET A 1 21.08 -8.37 -68.21
CA MET A 1 20.81 -7.57 -67.00
C MET A 1 20.93 -8.48 -65.79
N LYS A 2 21.72 -8.05 -64.76
CA LYS A 2 21.95 -8.65 -63.42
C LYS A 2 22.47 -10.10 -63.39
N LYS A 3 23.77 -10.43 -63.23
CA LYS A 3 24.68 -10.32 -62.05
C LYS A 3 24.01 -10.73 -60.73
N HIS A 4 24.41 -11.85 -60.10
CA HIS A 4 25.49 -11.94 -59.11
C HIS A 4 25.66 -13.38 -58.60
N ALA A 5 26.92 -13.83 -58.56
CA ALA A 5 27.38 -14.98 -57.78
C ALA A 5 27.48 -14.60 -56.29
N ILE A 6 27.55 -15.61 -55.40
CA ILE A 6 28.67 -15.87 -54.48
C ILE A 6 28.22 -16.90 -53.43
N GLY A 7 29.13 -17.86 -53.18
CA GLY A 7 28.95 -19.00 -52.31
C GLY A 7 29.22 -18.74 -50.83
N ILE A 8 29.28 -19.87 -50.13
CA ILE A 8 29.09 -20.14 -48.72
C ILE A 8 30.33 -19.74 -47.86
N ILE A 9 30.09 -19.62 -46.53
CA ILE A 9 31.00 -19.84 -45.39
C ILE A 9 31.53 -18.56 -44.71
N GLY A 10 31.21 -18.40 -43.42
CA GLY A 10 31.89 -17.45 -42.53
C GLY A 10 31.20 -17.28 -41.18
N ALA A 11 31.62 -18.07 -40.19
CA ALA A 11 31.13 -18.11 -38.82
C ALA A 11 31.22 -16.77 -38.06
N ALA A 12 30.21 -16.48 -37.25
CA ALA A 12 30.33 -16.08 -35.83
C ALA A 12 28.97 -15.55 -35.33
N SER A 13 28.07 -16.46 -34.94
CA SER A 13 26.91 -16.11 -34.13
C SER A 13 27.39 -15.76 -32.72
N LEU A 14 27.69 -14.49 -32.46
CA LEU A 14 27.88 -13.96 -31.11
C LEU A 14 26.49 -13.81 -30.46
N LEU A 15 25.99 -14.90 -29.88
CA LEU A 15 24.88 -14.85 -28.93
C LEU A 15 25.42 -14.29 -27.61
N ALA A 16 25.33 -12.97 -27.42
CA ALA A 16 25.48 -12.36 -26.11
C ALA A 16 24.26 -12.74 -25.27
N ALA A 17 24.40 -13.77 -24.42
CA ALA A 17 23.42 -14.09 -23.41
C ALA A 17 23.45 -12.97 -22.35
N VAL A 18 22.58 -11.98 -22.50
CA VAL A 18 22.26 -11.04 -21.42
C VAL A 18 21.55 -11.84 -20.33
N ALA A 19 22.25 -12.09 -19.22
CA ALA A 19 21.61 -12.57 -18.01
C ALA A 19 20.68 -11.48 -17.49
N ILE A 20 19.40 -11.56 -17.85
CA ILE A 20 18.35 -10.75 -17.23
C ILE A 20 18.22 -11.30 -15.81
N GLY A 21 18.82 -10.60 -14.84
CA GLY A 21 18.58 -10.88 -13.43
C GLY A 21 17.08 -10.75 -13.17
N THR A 22 16.43 -11.85 -12.80
CA THR A 22 15.05 -11.80 -12.31
C THR A 22 15.07 -11.05 -11.00
N ALA A 23 14.56 -9.82 -10.98
CA ALA A 23 14.26 -9.15 -9.73
C ALA A 23 13.17 -9.98 -9.04
N ASN A 24 13.54 -10.68 -7.97
CA ASN A 24 12.55 -11.23 -7.06
C ASN A 24 11.84 -10.04 -6.40
N PRO A 25 10.49 -10.00 -6.37
CA PRO A 25 9.80 -9.00 -5.55
C PRO A 25 10.30 -9.20 -4.11
N ALA A 26 10.76 -8.12 -3.50
CA ALA A 26 10.95 -8.12 -2.05
C ALA A 26 9.59 -8.43 -1.42
N ALA A 27 9.56 -9.30 -0.41
CA ALA A 27 8.35 -9.46 0.39
C ALA A 27 8.11 -8.12 1.10
N ALA A 28 6.91 -7.57 0.94
CA ALA A 28 6.50 -6.39 1.69
C ALA A 28 6.38 -6.76 3.17
N ASP A 29 6.82 -5.87 4.05
CA ASP A 29 6.56 -6.02 5.48
C ASP A 29 5.04 -5.95 5.72
N THR A 30 4.56 -6.78 6.65
CA THR A 30 3.15 -6.90 7.01
C THR A 30 3.00 -6.80 8.52
N TRP A 31 1.91 -6.16 8.95
CA TRP A 31 1.56 -5.99 10.36
C TRP A 31 0.11 -6.36 10.60
N GLU A 32 -0.26 -6.56 11.86
CA GLU A 32 -1.65 -6.83 12.25
C GLU A 32 -2.39 -5.52 12.53
N MET A 33 -3.58 -5.37 11.95
CA MET A 33 -4.43 -4.21 12.15
C MET A 33 -5.00 -4.17 13.58
N PRO A 34 -4.75 -3.10 14.37
CA PRO A 34 -5.33 -2.99 15.70
C PRO A 34 -6.84 -2.75 15.67
N ASP A 35 -7.54 -3.16 16.74
CA ASP A 35 -8.94 -2.83 16.97
C ASP A 35 -9.07 -1.38 17.48
N VAL A 36 -9.57 -0.50 16.61
CA VAL A 36 -9.66 0.95 16.81
C VAL A 36 -11.05 1.54 16.60
N GLU A 37 -12.05 0.73 16.23
CA GLU A 37 -13.45 1.17 16.16
C GLU A 37 -13.94 1.73 17.51
N GLY A 38 -14.73 2.80 17.45
CA GLY A 38 -15.23 3.52 18.63
C GLY A 38 -14.18 4.34 19.39
N LYS A 39 -12.91 4.35 18.96
CA LYS A 39 -11.89 5.23 19.55
C LYS A 39 -11.99 6.64 18.98
N VAL A 40 -11.52 7.60 19.77
CA VAL A 40 -11.17 8.92 19.24
C VAL A 40 -10.07 8.77 18.20
N LEU A 41 -10.18 9.46 17.06
CA LEU A 41 -9.28 9.29 15.91
C LEU A 41 -7.80 9.52 16.27
N GLN A 42 -7.46 10.44 17.17
CA GLN A 42 -6.07 10.59 17.64
C GLN A 42 -5.53 9.29 18.26
N SER A 43 -6.31 8.63 19.11
CA SER A 43 -5.89 7.38 19.74
C SER A 43 -5.85 6.20 18.77
N ALA A 44 -6.73 6.19 17.75
CA ALA A 44 -6.68 5.22 16.67
C ALA A 44 -5.42 5.39 15.81
N TRP A 45 -5.09 6.63 15.44
CA TRP A 45 -3.88 6.96 14.71
C TRP A 45 -2.62 6.51 15.46
N ASP A 46 -2.52 6.85 16.75
CA ASP A 46 -1.40 6.45 17.59
C ASP A 46 -1.26 4.92 17.70
N ALA A 47 -2.38 4.19 17.73
CA ALA A 47 -2.40 2.74 17.77
C ALA A 47 -1.88 2.10 16.47
N VAL A 48 -2.28 2.62 15.30
CA VAL A 48 -1.78 2.15 13.99
C VAL A 48 -0.28 2.41 13.86
N VAL A 49 0.16 3.62 14.20
CA VAL A 49 1.59 3.99 14.19
C VAL A 49 2.38 3.08 15.12
N ALA A 50 1.88 2.81 16.33
CA ALA A 50 2.56 1.93 17.27
C ALA A 50 2.59 0.46 16.82
N ALA A 51 1.50 -0.05 16.24
CA ALA A 51 1.40 -1.44 15.76
C ALA A 51 2.32 -1.72 14.56
N THR A 52 2.69 -0.67 13.84
CA THR A 52 3.51 -0.75 12.61
C THR A 52 4.92 -0.21 12.81
N ASP A 53 5.37 -0.02 14.07
CA ASP A 53 6.67 0.58 14.41
C ASP A 53 6.94 1.92 13.71
N GLY A 54 5.88 2.67 13.40
CA GLY A 54 5.89 3.95 12.70
C GLY A 54 5.97 3.88 11.18
N ALA A 55 5.84 2.69 10.58
CA ALA A 55 5.86 2.53 9.14
C ALA A 55 4.60 3.08 8.46
N LEU A 56 3.42 2.90 9.08
CA LEU A 56 2.15 3.28 8.48
C LEU A 56 1.44 4.36 9.30
N VAL A 57 0.68 5.19 8.59
CA VAL A 57 -0.36 6.07 9.13
C VAL A 57 -1.67 5.74 8.44
N PRO A 58 -2.81 5.81 9.14
CA PRO A 58 -4.09 5.51 8.52
C PRO A 58 -4.55 6.64 7.59
N GLU A 59 -5.17 6.26 6.48
CA GLU A 59 -6.02 7.16 5.71
C GLU A 59 -7.35 7.39 6.44
N THR A 60 -7.99 8.55 6.21
CA THR A 60 -9.23 8.89 6.90
C THR A 60 -10.29 9.42 5.93
N ALA A 61 -11.53 8.96 6.11
CA ALA A 61 -12.69 9.42 5.36
C ALA A 61 -13.85 9.74 6.30
N THR A 62 -14.75 10.63 5.89
CA THR A 62 -15.97 10.91 6.67
C THR A 62 -17.05 9.88 6.34
N ALA A 63 -17.60 9.21 7.35
CA ALA A 63 -18.66 8.21 7.18
C ALA A 63 -19.93 8.79 6.53
N GLU A 64 -20.29 10.02 6.90
CA GLU A 64 -21.43 10.74 6.33
C GLU A 64 -21.11 12.21 6.05
N GLY A 65 -21.78 12.76 5.04
CA GLY A 65 -21.68 14.17 4.68
C GLY A 65 -20.59 14.49 3.65
N PRO A 66 -20.26 15.77 3.46
CA PRO A 66 -19.16 16.20 2.60
C PRO A 66 -17.81 15.64 3.08
N PRO A 67 -16.82 15.48 2.19
CA PRO A 67 -15.48 15.09 2.58
C PRO A 67 -14.82 16.22 3.40
N PHE A 68 -14.93 16.14 4.72
CA PHE A 68 -14.24 17.05 5.62
C PHE A 68 -12.81 16.54 5.84
N GLU A 69 -11.86 17.45 5.96
CA GLU A 69 -10.50 17.10 6.39
C GLU A 69 -10.43 16.97 7.92
N GLN A 70 -9.75 15.93 8.40
CA GLN A 70 -9.58 15.64 9.82
C GLN A 70 -8.38 16.41 10.41
N ILE A 71 -8.43 17.75 10.43
CA ILE A 71 -7.29 18.57 10.91
C ILE A 71 -7.04 18.41 12.42
N ASN A 72 -8.11 18.33 13.22
CA ASN A 72 -8.03 18.07 14.65
C ASN A 72 -8.58 16.67 14.93
N LEU A 73 -7.67 15.71 15.13
CA LEU A 73 -7.98 14.30 15.29
C LEU A 73 -8.79 14.00 16.56
N THR A 74 -8.80 14.87 17.58
CA THR A 74 -9.59 14.63 18.80
C THR A 74 -11.08 14.97 18.63
N ASN A 75 -11.48 15.55 17.50
CA ASN A 75 -12.85 15.93 17.20
C ASN A 75 -13.65 14.87 16.43
N TRP A 76 -13.08 13.66 16.29
CA TRP A 76 -13.60 12.59 15.45
C TRP A 76 -13.56 11.26 16.22
N GLU A 77 -14.53 10.41 15.93
CA GLU A 77 -14.64 9.02 16.39
C GLU A 77 -14.57 8.09 15.19
N VAL A 78 -13.86 6.97 15.33
CA VAL A 78 -13.75 5.93 14.30
C VAL A 78 -15.04 5.12 14.27
N CYS A 79 -15.75 5.15 13.15
CA CYS A 79 -16.98 4.37 12.96
C CYS A 79 -16.73 3.00 12.36
N SER A 80 -15.73 2.90 11.48
CA SER A 80 -15.32 1.64 10.87
C SER A 80 -13.82 1.67 10.57
N GLN A 81 -13.22 0.49 10.45
CA GLN A 81 -11.83 0.34 10.03
C GLN A 81 -11.71 -0.68 8.89
N SER A 82 -10.72 -0.46 8.02
CA SER A 82 -10.32 -1.40 6.98
C SER A 82 -8.79 -1.47 6.94
N PRO A 83 -8.17 -2.66 6.97
CA PRO A 83 -8.75 -3.99 7.18
C PRO A 83 -9.44 -4.16 8.56
N SER A 84 -10.13 -5.29 8.75
CA SER A 84 -10.72 -5.61 10.05
C SER A 84 -9.64 -5.84 11.09
N ALA A 85 -9.96 -5.67 12.38
CA ALA A 85 -9.01 -5.96 13.45
C ALA A 85 -8.47 -7.40 13.35
N GLY A 86 -7.15 -7.56 13.47
CA GLY A 86 -6.47 -8.86 13.31
C GLY A 86 -6.11 -9.21 11.86
N GLU A 87 -6.56 -8.45 10.86
CA GLU A 87 -6.17 -8.66 9.46
C GLU A 87 -4.84 -7.95 9.12
N GLU A 88 -4.22 -8.34 8.00
CA GLU A 88 -2.91 -7.85 7.59
C GLU A 88 -3.00 -6.46 6.94
N VAL A 89 -2.09 -5.56 7.33
CA VAL A 89 -1.80 -4.27 6.66
C VAL A 89 -0.39 -4.25 6.11
N SER A 90 -0.17 -3.47 5.05
CA SER A 90 1.13 -3.31 4.40
C SER A 90 1.29 -1.91 3.81
N GLU A 91 2.50 -1.56 3.38
CA GLU A 91 2.78 -0.26 2.74
C GLU A 91 2.02 -0.08 1.42
N ASP A 92 1.73 -1.17 0.70
CA ASP A 92 0.98 -1.14 -0.56
C ASP A 92 -0.54 -0.90 -0.35
N SER A 93 -1.02 -1.13 0.86
CA SER A 93 -2.43 -1.06 1.26
C SER A 93 -2.53 -0.53 2.69
N PRO A 94 -2.34 0.80 2.88
CA PRO A 94 -2.42 1.41 4.19
C PRO A 94 -3.83 1.26 4.77
N PRO A 95 -3.97 1.22 6.11
CA PRO A 95 -5.27 1.12 6.75
C PRO A 95 -6.10 2.39 6.53
N GLU A 96 -7.41 2.23 6.37
CA GLU A 96 -8.39 3.29 6.24
C GLU A 96 -9.32 3.31 7.46
N LEU A 97 -9.60 4.51 7.97
CA LEU A 97 -10.53 4.73 9.08
C LEU A 97 -11.66 5.66 8.63
N GLU A 98 -12.90 5.17 8.61
CA GLU A 98 -14.04 6.05 8.45
C GLU A 98 -14.39 6.69 9.79
N VAL A 99 -14.67 7.99 9.77
CA VAL A 99 -14.89 8.77 10.99
C VAL A 99 -16.15 9.63 10.93
N ALA A 100 -16.74 9.85 12.09
CA ALA A 100 -17.81 10.83 12.30
C ALA A 100 -17.50 11.73 13.49
N ARG A 101 -18.35 12.72 13.74
CA ARG A 101 -18.31 13.45 15.01
C ARG A 101 -18.60 12.48 16.15
N PRO A 102 -18.10 12.73 17.38
CA PRO A 102 -18.35 11.85 18.52
C PRO A 102 -19.85 11.55 18.70
N ASN A 103 -20.20 10.27 18.88
CA ASN A 103 -21.57 9.73 18.90
C ASN A 103 -22.34 9.86 17.57
N GLY A 104 -21.62 10.00 16.45
CA GLY A 104 -22.17 10.08 15.10
C GLY A 104 -22.00 8.80 14.29
N CYS A 105 -21.41 7.78 14.90
CA CYS A 105 -21.53 6.38 14.53
C CYS A 105 -22.81 5.82 15.22
#